data_AF-A0A1I6H4V0-F1
#
_entry.id   AF-A0A1I6H4V0-F1
#
_cell.length_a   1.000
_cell.length_b   1.000
_cell.length_c   1.000
_cell.angle_alpha   90.00
_cell.angle_beta   90.00
_cell.angle_gamma   90.00
#
_symmetry.space_group_name_H-M   'P 1'
#
loop_
_entity.id
_entity.type
_entity.pdbx_description
1 polymer ?
#
loop_
_entity_poly.entity_id
_entity_poly.type
_entity_poly.pdbx_seq_one_letter_code
_entity_poly.pdbx_strand_id
1 'polypeptide(L)' 'MNSSKIKFASILLAIYTVLYFGVALMTSATFKDIAALEIIGLPLAVWGGLLIIVTGVVITRLYLRRLEQLEEEGAN' A
#
# COMPACT_ATOMS: atom_id res chain seq x y z
N MET A 1 11.94 -0.04 -22.05
CA MET A 1 11.49 0.09 -20.65
C MET A 1 12.10 -1.06 -19.87
N ASN A 2 12.90 -0.80 -18.83
CA ASN A 2 13.71 -1.82 -18.15
C ASN A 2 12.80 -2.83 -17.43
N SER A 3 12.85 -4.13 -17.81
CA SER A 3 11.97 -5.18 -17.29
C SER A 3 12.02 -5.31 -15.76
N SER A 4 13.16 -4.98 -15.15
CA SER A 4 13.33 -4.97 -13.69
C SER A 4 12.51 -3.88 -13.01
N LYS A 5 12.48 -2.66 -13.58
CA LYS A 5 11.67 -1.53 -13.08
C LYS A 5 10.18 -1.86 -13.15
N ILE A 6 9.73 -2.45 -14.28
CA ILE A 6 8.33 -2.86 -14.48
C ILE A 6 7.94 -3.93 -13.46
N LYS A 7 8.75 -4.98 -13.32
CA LYS A 7 8.46 -6.09 -12.40
C LYS A 7 8.32 -5.59 -10.96
N PHE A 8 9.21 -4.71 -10.53
CA PHE A 8 9.16 -4.12 -9.18
C PHE A 8 7.91 -3.25 -8.98
N ALA A 9 7.61 -2.36 -9.93
CA ALA A 9 6.41 -1.52 -9.89
C ALA A 9 5.12 -2.35 -9.84
N SER A 10 5.03 -3.41 -10.65
CA SER A 10 3.85 -4.28 -10.68
C SER A 10 3.63 -5.03 -9.36
N ILE A 11 4.71 -5.47 -8.69
CA ILE A 11 4.61 -6.11 -7.38
C ILE A 11 4.12 -5.12 -6.33
N LEU A 12 4.69 -3.92 -6.28
CA LEU A 12 4.25 -2.86 -5.36
C LEU A 12 2.79 -2.48 -5.60
N LEU A 13 2.37 -2.37 -6.87
CA LEU A 13 0.99 -2.09 -7.25
C LEU A 13 0.06 -3.21 -6.78
N ALA A 14 0.42 -4.47 -6.98
CA ALA A 14 -0.38 -5.61 -6.55
C ALA A 14 -0.58 -5.62 -5.03
N ILE A 15 0.49 -5.38 -4.26
CA ILE A 15 0.44 -5.31 -2.79
C ILE A 15 -0.49 -4.17 -2.36
N TYR A 16 -0.30 -2.96 -2.91
CA TYR A 16 -1.13 -1.81 -2.56
C TYR A 16 -2.60 -2.04 -2.91
N THR A 17 -2.87 -2.66 -4.06
CA THR A 17 -4.23 -2.97 -4.52
C THR A 17 -4.93 -3.93 -3.55
N VAL A 18 -4.27 -5.02 -3.15
CA VAL A 18 -4.84 -5.99 -2.21
C VAL A 18 -5.14 -5.34 -0.86
N LEU A 19 -4.21 -4.51 -0.36
CA LEU A 19 -4.42 -3.78 0.90
C LEU A 19 -5.58 -2.80 0.79
N TYR A 20 -5.59 -1.97 -0.25
CA TYR A 20 -6.64 -0.97 -0.49
C TYR A 20 -8.03 -1.62 -0.58
N PHE A 21 -8.18 -2.64 -1.42
CA PHE A 21 -9.45 -3.34 -1.56
C PHE A 21 -9.82 -4.13 -0.31
N GLY A 22 -8.85 -4.71 0.40
CA GLY A 22 -9.10 -5.39 1.68
C GLY A 22 -9.72 -4.46 2.72
N VAL A 23 -9.13 -3.28 2.90
CA VAL A 23 -9.69 -2.24 3.78
C VAL A 23 -11.05 -1.75 3.27
N ALA A 24 -11.18 -1.49 1.96
CA ALA A 24 -12.44 -1.04 1.38
C ALA A 24 -13.59 -2.05 1.58
N LEU A 25 -13.31 -3.34 1.38
CA LEU A 25 -14.27 -4.42 1.62
C LEU A 25 -14.65 -4.50 3.09
N MET A 26 -13.68 -4.39 4.01
CA MET A 26 -13.96 -4.34 5.45
C MET A 26 -14.86 -3.15 5.80
N THR A 27 -14.72 -2.01 5.13
CA THR A 27 -15.60 -0.84 5.33
C THR A 27 -16.94 -0.91 4.60
N SER A 28 -17.22 -1.99 3.86
CA SER A 28 -18.49 -2.17 3.16
C SER A 28 -19.65 -2.44 4.13
N ALA A 29 -20.88 -2.24 3.66
CA ALA A 29 -22.10 -2.40 4.45
C ALA A 29 -22.21 -3.78 5.12
N THR A 30 -21.75 -4.83 4.45
CA THR A 30 -21.77 -6.21 4.95
C THR A 30 -20.92 -6.40 6.20
N PHE A 31 -19.84 -5.63 6.35
CA PHE A 31 -18.89 -5.74 7.46
C PHE A 31 -18.92 -4.52 8.39
N LYS A 32 -20.03 -3.77 8.37
CA LYS A 32 -20.27 -2.59 9.24
C LYS A 32 -19.84 -2.82 10.69
N ASP A 33 -20.23 -3.95 11.28
CA ASP A 33 -19.98 -4.19 12.70
C ASP A 33 -18.49 -4.42 12.98
N ILE A 34 -17.76 -5.02 12.04
CA ILE A 34 -16.30 -5.19 12.10
C ILE A 34 -15.61 -3.82 11.91
N ALA A 35 -16.05 -3.05 10.92
CA ALA A 35 -15.53 -1.72 10.65
C ALA A 35 -15.70 -0.75 11.83
N ALA A 36 -16.78 -0.91 12.60
CA ALA A 36 -17.11 -0.11 13.77
C ALA A 36 -16.40 -0.58 15.06
N LEU A 37 -15.66 -1.69 15.04
CA LEU A 37 -14.91 -2.16 16.22
C LEU A 37 -13.95 -1.08 16.69
N GLU A 38 -14.07 -0.72 17.96
CA GLU A 38 -13.26 0.34 18.54
C GLU A 38 -11.87 -0.17 18.91
N ILE A 39 -10.85 0.51 18.40
CA ILE A 39 -9.44 0.26 18.71
C ILE A 39 -8.83 1.59 19.14
N ILE A 40 -8.33 1.66 20.37
CA ILE A 40 -7.64 2.85 20.92
C ILE A 40 -8.49 4.13 20.69
N GLY A 41 -9.80 4.05 20.96
CA GLY A 41 -10.72 5.19 20.87
C GLY A 41 -11.22 5.55 19.46
N LEU A 42 -10.86 4.79 18.41
CA LEU A 42 -11.31 5.03 17.04
C LEU A 42 -11.81 3.74 16.37
N PRO A 43 -12.80 3.82 15.46
CA PRO A 43 -13.23 2.66 14.69
C PRO A 43 -12.11 2.04 13.86
N LEU A 44 -12.10 0.72 13.74
CA LEU A 44 -11.14 -0.05 12.94
C LEU A 44 -11.06 0.45 11.49
N ALA A 45 -12.18 0.91 10.92
CA ALA A 45 -12.22 1.55 9.60
C ALA A 45 -11.27 2.75 9.48
N VAL A 46 -11.17 3.58 10.52
CA VAL A 46 -10.29 4.76 10.55
C VAL A 46 -8.83 4.33 10.55
N TRP A 47 -8.49 3.32 11.37
CA TRP A 47 -7.16 2.72 11.39
C TRP A 47 -6.79 2.08 10.05
N GLY A 48 -7.74 1.40 9.42
CA GLY A 48 -7.58 0.85 8.07
C GLY A 48 -7.25 1.95 7.06
N GLY A 49 -7.99 3.07 7.08
CA GLY A 49 -7.70 4.23 6.23
C GLY A 49 -6.32 4.82 6.46
N LEU A 50 -5.91 5.01 7.72
CA LEU A 50 -4.58 5.49 8.08
C LEU A 50 -3.48 4.53 7.60
N LEU A 51 -3.69 3.22 7.74
CA LEU A 51 -2.76 2.20 7.25
C LEU A 51 -2.54 2.31 5.74
N ILE A 52 -3.60 2.54 4.96
CA ILE A 52 -3.49 2.73 3.50
C ILE A 52 -2.64 3.97 3.17
N ILE A 53 -2.86 5.09 3.86
CA ILE A 53 -2.09 6.33 3.63
C ILE A 53 -0.61 6.10 3.93
N VAL A 54 -0.29 5.55 5.11
CA VAL A 54 1.10 5.26 5.51
C VAL A 54 1.75 4.28 4.54
N THR A 55 1.04 3.24 4.14
CA THR A 55 1.54 2.25 3.18
C THR A 55 1.83 2.89 1.82
N GLY A 56 0.96 3.79 1.33
CA GLY A 56 1.20 4.54 0.10
C GLY A 56 2.52 5.32 0.15
N VAL A 57 2.76 6.05 1.23
CA VAL A 57 4.04 6.79 1.44
C VAL A 57 5.24 5.85 1.44
N VAL A 58 5.15 4.73 2.15
CA VAL A 58 6.23 3.72 2.21
C VAL A 58 6.52 3.12 0.84
N ILE A 59 5.48 2.74 0.10
CA ILE A 59 5.60 2.18 -1.25
C ILE A 59 6.25 3.20 -2.21
N THR A 60 5.81 4.46 -2.17
CA THR A 60 6.43 5.52 -2.98
C THR A 60 7.90 5.68 -2.63
N ARG A 61 8.26 5.69 -1.35
CA ARG A 61 9.66 5.81 -0.91
C ARG A 61 10.51 4.62 -1.34
N LEU A 62 9.97 3.40 -1.26
CA LEU A 62 10.64 2.18 -1.73
C LEU A 62 10.85 2.21 -3.25
N TYR A 63 9.85 2.67 -4.00
CA TYR A 63 9.93 2.82 -5.45
C TYR A 63 11.03 3.78 -5.88
N LEU A 64 11.08 4.97 -5.28
CA LEU A 64 12.10 5.98 -5.57
C LEU A 64 13.51 5.46 -5.26
N ARG A 65 13.71 4.83 -4.08
CA ARG A 65 15.00 4.23 -3.73
C ARG A 65 15.45 3.14 -4.68
N ARG A 66 14.52 2.28 -5.14
CA ARG A 66 14.87 1.23 -6.10
C ARG A 66 15.21 1.81 -7.47
N LEU A 67 14.58 2.93 -7.86
CA LEU A 67 14.90 3.63 -9.10
C LEU A 67 16.32 4.18 -9.07
N GLU A 68 16.72 4.85 -7.99
CA GLU A 68 18.09 5.35 -7.77
C GLU A 68 19.13 4.22 -7.86
N GLN A 69 18.91 3.10 -7.17
CA GLN A 69 19.81 1.93 -7.23
C GLN A 69 19.98 1.37 -8.64
N LEU A 70 18.89 1.28 -9.41
CA LEU A 70 18.94 0.75 -10.77
C LEU A 70 19.62 1.71 -11.76
N GLU A 71 19.74 2.99 -11.40
CA GLU A 71 20.52 3.98 -12.16
C GLU A 71 22.01 3.89 -11.82
N GLU A 72 22.36 3.71 -10.54
CA GLU A 72 23.74 3.47 -10.11
C GLU A 72 24.32 2.15 -10.65
N GLU A 73 23.53 1.07 -10.66
CA GLU A 73 23.93 -0.24 -11.21
C GLU A 73 24.15 -0.21 -12.74
N GLY A 74 23.51 0.71 -13.47
CA GLY A 74 23.65 0.85 -14.92
C GLY A 74 24.75 1.82 -15.36
N ALA A 75 25.34 2.57 -14.42
CA ALA A 75 26.42 3.52 -14.67
C ALA A 75 27.82 2.95 -14.37
N ASN A 76 27.88 1.75 -13.75
CA ASN A 76 29.09 0.97 -13.49
C ASN A 76 29.20 -0.21 -14.47
#